data_AF-A0A4Q7TBA7-F1
#
_entry.id   AF-A0A4Q7TBA7-F1
#
_cell.length_a   1.000
_cell.length_b   1.000
_cell.length_c   1.000
_cell.angle_alpha   90.00
_cell.angle_beta   90.00
_cell.angle_gamma   90.00
#
_symmetry.space_group_name_H-M   'P 1'
#
loop_
_entity.id
_entity.type
_entity.pdbx_description
1 polymer ?
#
loop_
_entity_poly.entity_id
_entity_poly.type
_entity_poly.pdbx_seq_one_letter_code
_entity_poly.pdbx_strand_id
1 'polypeptide(L)'
;MTSTDTTAGRVADLDGLKALAHPLRVQIIEALSTYGPHTASTLGERLGESSGATSYHLRQLEKHGYVREVEGRGTARERWWERTPGPITMGGPELDQSEAGKQASRVIMREWLHHREAGVRDIVERGMTELDERWQHSTMLHSASVHVTAEQLSELNEQILDLVSQFAATHRGQRVVGSRPVQIQYFAFPVLDGHEITEEDAS
;
A
#
# COMPACT_ATOMS: atom_id res chain seq x y z
N MET A 1 29.64 -14.36 -1.31
CA MET A 1 29.31 -12.96 -0.96
C MET A 1 27.85 -12.74 -1.30
N THR A 2 26.99 -12.99 -0.32
CA THR A 2 25.54 -12.81 -0.41
C THR A 2 25.27 -11.31 -0.35
N SER A 3 24.80 -10.74 -1.45
CA SER A 3 24.36 -9.34 -1.49
C SER A 3 23.07 -9.24 -0.69
N THR A 4 23.16 -8.72 0.53
CA THR A 4 22.03 -8.16 1.26
C THR A 4 21.49 -7.00 0.43
N ASP A 5 20.45 -7.26 -0.36
CA ASP A 5 19.65 -6.22 -1.00
C ASP A 5 18.81 -5.55 0.09
N THR A 6 19.42 -4.58 0.76
CA THR A 6 18.77 -3.68 1.70
C THR A 6 17.57 -3.08 0.98
N THR A 7 16.36 -3.39 1.47
CA THR A 7 15.10 -2.92 0.91
C THR A 7 14.96 -1.41 1.12
N ALA A 8 15.66 -0.62 0.32
CA ALA A 8 15.51 0.83 0.28
C ALA A 8 14.09 1.15 -0.20
N GLY A 9 13.34 1.89 0.61
CA GLY A 9 12.04 2.42 0.20
C GLY A 9 12.16 3.21 -1.09
N ARG A 10 11.19 3.08 -1.99
CA ARG A 10 11.12 3.89 -3.21
C ARG A 10 10.33 5.14 -2.92
N VAL A 11 10.98 6.28 -3.09
CA VAL A 11 10.33 7.59 -3.06
C VAL A 11 9.72 7.84 -4.44
N ALA A 12 8.42 8.09 -4.50
CA ALA A 12 7.78 8.51 -5.73
C ALA A 12 8.17 9.97 -6.01
N ASP A 13 9.20 10.22 -6.82
CA ASP A 13 9.54 11.55 -7.34
C ASP A 13 8.48 12.05 -8.35
N LEU A 14 8.69 13.22 -8.97
CA LEU A 14 7.75 13.79 -9.95
C LEU A 14 7.39 12.83 -11.09
N ASP A 15 8.34 12.03 -11.57
CA ASP A 15 8.11 11.06 -12.63
C ASP A 15 7.45 9.78 -12.08
N GLY A 16 7.79 9.40 -10.85
CA GLY A 16 7.09 8.39 -10.06
C GLY A 16 5.61 8.73 -9.82
N LEU A 17 5.26 9.99 -9.54
CA LEU A 17 3.86 10.41 -9.41
C LEU A 17 3.11 10.39 -10.74
N LYS A 18 3.74 10.82 -11.85
CA LYS A 18 3.13 10.69 -13.19
C LYS A 18 2.82 9.23 -13.53
N ALA A 19 3.65 8.31 -13.06
CA ALA A 19 3.44 6.88 -13.21
C ALA A 19 2.28 6.34 -12.34
N LEU A 20 1.92 7.02 -11.25
CA LEU A 20 0.80 6.65 -10.38
C LEU A 20 -0.48 7.45 -10.67
N ALA A 21 -0.42 8.52 -11.46
CA ALA A 21 -1.53 9.44 -11.74
C ALA A 21 -2.76 8.83 -12.45
N HIS A 22 -2.74 7.52 -12.78
CA HIS A 22 -3.90 6.84 -13.34
C HIS A 22 -4.45 5.84 -12.30
N PRO A 23 -5.75 5.87 -11.98
CA PRO A 23 -6.35 4.99 -10.95
C PRO A 23 -6.03 3.51 -11.13
N LEU A 24 -6.15 3.00 -12.37
CA LEU A 24 -5.83 1.61 -12.70
C LEU A 24 -4.38 1.20 -12.33
N ARG A 25 -3.42 2.12 -12.34
CA ARG A 25 -2.03 1.80 -11.96
C ARG A 25 -1.89 1.60 -10.46
N VAL A 26 -2.60 2.39 -9.66
CA VAL A 26 -2.73 2.20 -8.22
C VAL A 26 -3.41 0.85 -7.91
N GLN A 27 -4.50 0.56 -8.61
CA GLN A 27 -5.24 -0.71 -8.49
C GLN A 27 -4.39 -1.94 -8.79
N ILE A 28 -3.58 -1.88 -9.86
CA ILE A 28 -2.66 -2.96 -10.22
C ILE A 28 -1.62 -3.19 -9.10
N ILE A 29 -1.04 -2.13 -8.55
CA ILE A 29 -0.07 -2.24 -7.45
C ILE A 29 -0.70 -2.87 -6.20
N GLU A 30 -1.91 -2.45 -5.83
CA GLU A 30 -2.63 -3.01 -4.68
C GLU A 30 -2.99 -4.48 -4.91
N ALA A 31 -3.44 -4.85 -6.11
CA ALA A 31 -3.75 -6.23 -6.46
C ALA A 31 -2.49 -7.13 -6.38
N LEU A 32 -1.37 -6.68 -6.93
CA LEU A 32 -0.10 -7.41 -6.86
C LEU A 32 0.47 -7.49 -5.44
N SER A 33 0.24 -6.46 -4.62
CA SER A 33 0.62 -6.45 -3.20
C SER A 33 -0.18 -7.47 -2.39
N THR A 34 -1.48 -7.56 -2.68
CA THR A 34 -2.43 -8.36 -1.90
C THR A 34 -2.39 -9.83 -2.32
N TYR A 35 -2.48 -10.09 -3.63
CA TYR A 35 -2.68 -11.42 -4.17
C TYR A 35 -1.38 -12.08 -4.67
N GLY A 36 -0.28 -11.33 -4.69
CA GLY A 36 1.01 -11.77 -5.20
C GLY A 36 1.09 -11.70 -6.72
N PRO A 37 2.04 -12.44 -7.33
CA PRO A 37 2.30 -12.32 -8.75
C PRO A 37 1.11 -12.73 -9.63
N HIS A 38 0.85 -11.97 -10.69
CA HIS A 38 -0.24 -12.19 -11.64
C HIS A 38 0.17 -11.87 -13.08
N THR A 39 -0.57 -12.43 -14.04
CA THR A 39 -0.44 -12.10 -15.46
C THR A 39 -1.34 -10.92 -15.81
N ALA A 40 -1.08 -10.22 -16.92
CA ALA A 40 -1.91 -9.10 -17.35
C ALA A 40 -3.38 -9.52 -17.61
N SER A 41 -3.60 -10.75 -18.08
CA SER A 41 -4.95 -11.29 -18.29
C SER A 41 -5.69 -11.49 -16.96
N THR A 42 -5.07 -12.16 -15.99
CA THR A 42 -5.70 -12.39 -14.67
C THR A 42 -5.91 -11.10 -13.87
N LEU A 43 -5.03 -10.10 -14.03
CA LEU A 43 -5.25 -8.77 -13.48
C LEU A 43 -6.39 -8.03 -14.18
N GLY A 44 -6.48 -8.11 -15.51
CA GLY A 44 -7.57 -7.52 -16.27
C GLY A 44 -8.93 -8.08 -15.84
N GLU A 45 -9.07 -9.41 -15.76
CA GLU A 45 -10.28 -10.07 -15.26
C GLU A 45 -10.65 -9.60 -13.85
N ARG A 46 -9.67 -9.53 -12.94
CA ARG A 46 -9.89 -9.10 -11.55
C ARG A 46 -10.34 -7.63 -11.45
N LEU A 47 -9.78 -6.77 -12.29
CA LEU A 47 -10.01 -5.32 -12.23
C LEU A 47 -11.12 -4.84 -13.17
N GLY A 48 -11.76 -5.74 -13.90
CA GLY A 48 -12.80 -5.40 -14.88
C GLY A 48 -12.26 -4.71 -16.13
N GLU A 49 -11.00 -4.97 -16.48
CA GLU A 49 -10.25 -4.29 -17.52
C GLU A 49 -9.78 -5.25 -18.61
N SER A 50 -9.49 -4.71 -19.80
CA SER A 50 -8.93 -5.53 -20.88
C SER A 50 -7.46 -5.89 -20.62
N SER A 51 -7.06 -7.12 -20.98
CA SER A 51 -5.66 -7.56 -20.87
C SER A 51 -4.68 -6.65 -21.62
N GLY A 52 -5.12 -6.03 -22.73
CA GLY A 52 -4.35 -5.03 -23.48
C GLY A 52 -4.11 -3.74 -22.69
N ALA A 53 -5.16 -3.17 -22.07
CA ALA A 53 -5.04 -1.99 -21.21
C ALA A 53 -4.19 -2.29 -19.98
N THR A 54 -4.43 -3.40 -19.28
CA THR A 54 -3.63 -3.83 -18.13
C THR A 54 -2.16 -4.01 -18.50
N SER A 55 -1.86 -4.64 -19.63
CA SER A 55 -0.49 -4.81 -20.13
C SER A 55 0.21 -3.47 -20.41
N TYR A 56 -0.52 -2.48 -20.94
CA TYR A 56 0.01 -1.13 -21.13
C TYR A 56 0.40 -0.50 -19.79
N HIS A 57 -0.49 -0.55 -18.80
CA HIS A 57 -0.22 0.03 -17.48
C HIS A 57 0.91 -0.68 -16.72
N LEU A 58 1.01 -2.01 -16.81
CA LEU A 58 2.10 -2.78 -16.22
C LEU A 58 3.47 -2.35 -16.77
N ARG A 59 3.58 -2.14 -18.09
CA ARG A 59 4.82 -1.63 -18.69
C ARG A 59 5.16 -0.20 -18.25
N GLN A 60 4.16 0.65 -18.04
CA GLN A 60 4.42 1.98 -17.50
C GLN A 60 4.93 1.88 -16.05
N LEU A 61 4.29 1.04 -15.22
CA LEU A 61 4.73 0.81 -13.86
C LEU A 61 6.14 0.20 -13.77
N GLU A 62 6.49 -0.70 -14.68
CA GLU A 62 7.81 -1.34 -14.79
C GLU A 62 8.91 -0.31 -15.09
N LYS A 63 8.67 0.62 -16.02
CA LYS A 63 9.61 1.71 -16.36
C LYS A 63 9.99 2.56 -15.15
N HIS A 64 9.08 2.70 -14.18
CA HIS A 64 9.29 3.46 -12.96
C HIS A 64 9.60 2.56 -11.75
N GLY A 65 9.87 1.26 -11.97
CA GLY A 65 10.32 0.33 -10.93
C GLY A 65 9.26 -0.06 -9.89
N TYR A 66 7.97 0.21 -10.14
CA TYR A 66 6.89 -0.17 -9.21
C TYR A 66 6.52 -1.65 -9.27
N VAL A 67 6.64 -2.23 -10.46
CA VAL A 67 6.44 -3.66 -10.71
C VAL A 67 7.63 -4.19 -11.49
N ARG A 68 7.83 -5.50 -11.45
CA ARG A 68 8.84 -6.19 -12.25
C ARG A 68 8.28 -7.49 -12.80
N GLU A 69 8.87 -7.96 -13.89
CA GLU A 69 8.58 -9.30 -14.38
C GLU A 69 9.16 -10.36 -13.43
N VAL A 70 8.40 -11.43 -13.22
CA VAL A 70 8.87 -12.63 -12.53
C VAL A 70 9.53 -13.54 -13.55
N GLU A 71 10.86 -13.45 -13.64
CA GLU A 71 11.65 -14.28 -14.53
C GLU A 71 11.44 -15.78 -14.28
N GLY A 72 11.43 -16.57 -15.36
CA GLY A 72 11.33 -18.03 -15.29
C GLY A 72 9.95 -18.61 -14.96
N ARG A 73 8.95 -17.78 -14.63
CA ARG A 73 7.56 -18.22 -14.39
C ARG A 73 6.65 -18.11 -15.63
N GLY A 74 7.01 -17.22 -16.54
CA GLY A 74 6.25 -16.97 -17.77
C GLY A 74 6.57 -17.91 -18.94
N THR A 75 5.82 -17.74 -20.01
CA THR A 75 6.11 -18.34 -21.33
C THR A 75 6.43 -17.23 -22.34
N ALA A 76 6.86 -17.58 -23.55
CA ALA A 76 7.07 -16.61 -24.63
C ALA A 76 5.82 -15.77 -24.96
N ARG A 77 4.63 -16.20 -24.52
CA ARG A 77 3.35 -15.51 -24.75
C ARG A 77 2.73 -14.90 -23.49
N GLU A 78 3.27 -15.19 -22.30
CA GLU A 78 2.65 -14.80 -21.04
C GLU A 78 3.70 -14.38 -20.01
N ARG A 79 3.70 -13.09 -19.67
CA ARG A 79 4.57 -12.49 -18.66
C ARG A 79 3.87 -12.46 -17.30
N TRP A 80 4.57 -12.88 -16.26
CA TRP A 80 4.12 -12.76 -14.87
C TRP A 80 4.70 -11.52 -14.25
N TRP A 81 3.89 -10.80 -13.50
CA TRP A 81 4.26 -9.53 -12.89
C TRP A 81 4.15 -9.65 -11.38
N GLU A 82 5.07 -9.02 -10.67
CA GLU A 82 4.97 -8.83 -9.22
C GLU A 82 5.26 -7.38 -8.86
N ARG A 83 4.73 -6.94 -7.71
CA ARG A 83 5.13 -5.67 -7.14
C ARG A 83 6.60 -5.74 -6.74
N THR A 84 7.37 -4.70 -7.06
CA THR A 84 8.74 -4.59 -6.57
C THR A 84 8.73 -4.49 -5.04
N PRO A 85 9.51 -5.31 -4.30
CA PRO A 85 9.50 -5.31 -2.84
C PRO A 85 9.94 -3.97 -2.20
N GLY A 86 9.33 -3.61 -1.07
CA GLY A 86 9.64 -2.39 -0.32
C GLY A 86 8.50 -1.35 -0.30
N PRO A 87 8.55 -0.40 0.65
CA PRO A 87 7.53 0.65 0.75
C PRO A 87 7.59 1.59 -0.46
N ILE A 88 6.43 2.12 -0.84
CA ILE A 88 6.31 3.26 -1.75
C ILE A 88 6.01 4.45 -0.85
N THR A 89 7.00 5.32 -0.65
CA THR A 89 6.84 6.53 0.14
C THR A 89 6.47 7.66 -0.82
N MET A 90 5.37 8.34 -0.53
CA MET A 90 5.03 9.58 -1.23
C MET A 90 5.62 10.75 -0.46
N GLY A 91 6.37 11.60 -1.16
CA GLY A 91 7.06 12.74 -0.55
C GLY A 91 8.36 13.02 -1.27
N GLY A 92 8.95 14.18 -1.03
CA GLY A 92 10.18 14.61 -1.66
C GLY A 92 10.19 16.14 -1.78
N PRO A 93 11.35 16.79 -1.61
CA PRO A 93 11.42 18.26 -1.55
C PRO A 93 10.73 18.96 -2.72
N GLU A 94 10.81 18.39 -3.93
CA GLU A 94 10.19 18.95 -5.15
C GLU A 94 8.66 18.82 -5.19
N LEU A 95 8.09 17.82 -4.53
CA LEU A 95 6.66 17.58 -4.46
C LEU A 95 5.99 18.43 -3.40
N ASP A 96 6.66 18.60 -2.27
CA ASP A 96 6.15 19.38 -1.14
C ASP A 96 6.18 20.90 -1.43
N GLN A 97 6.98 21.32 -2.41
CA GLN A 97 7.16 22.73 -2.78
C GLN A 97 6.29 23.19 -3.96
N SER A 98 5.74 22.28 -4.79
CA SER A 98 4.92 22.66 -5.96
C SER A 98 3.43 22.34 -5.79
N GLU A 99 2.55 23.26 -6.21
CA GLU A 99 1.09 23.05 -6.10
C GLU A 99 0.61 21.88 -6.97
N ALA A 100 1.19 21.71 -8.16
CA ALA A 100 0.89 20.58 -9.04
C ALA A 100 1.29 19.22 -8.41
N GLY A 101 2.45 19.16 -7.74
CA GLY A 101 2.90 17.98 -7.00
C GLY A 101 1.95 17.61 -5.86
N LYS A 102 1.52 18.60 -5.08
CA LYS A 102 0.52 18.43 -4.01
C LYS A 102 -0.82 17.90 -4.53
N GLN A 103 -1.34 18.44 -5.64
CA GLN A 103 -2.59 17.96 -6.21
C GLN A 103 -2.48 16.53 -6.74
N ALA A 104 -1.38 16.19 -7.43
CA ALA A 104 -1.14 14.82 -7.90
C ALA A 104 -1.07 13.81 -6.74
N SER A 105 -0.33 14.16 -5.67
CA SER A 105 -0.25 13.35 -4.45
C SER A 105 -1.62 13.13 -3.82
N ARG A 106 -2.47 14.17 -3.72
CA ARG A 106 -3.84 14.05 -3.20
C ARG A 106 -4.71 13.09 -4.02
N VAL A 107 -4.61 13.10 -5.35
CA VAL A 107 -5.37 12.18 -6.21
C VAL A 107 -4.96 10.74 -5.96
N ILE A 108 -3.65 10.47 -5.88
CA ILE A 108 -3.12 9.13 -5.62
C ILE A 108 -3.51 8.65 -4.21
N MET A 109 -3.35 9.50 -3.19
CA MET A 109 -3.77 9.19 -1.82
C MET A 109 -5.27 8.88 -1.74
N ARG A 110 -6.11 9.63 -2.47
CA ARG A 110 -7.56 9.39 -2.51
C ARG A 110 -7.89 8.02 -3.08
N GLU A 111 -7.21 7.62 -4.16
CA GLU A 111 -7.43 6.30 -4.76
C GLU A 111 -6.97 5.17 -3.83
N TRP A 112 -5.81 5.31 -3.18
CA TRP A 112 -5.38 4.36 -2.16
C TRP A 112 -6.38 4.25 -1.00
N LEU A 113 -6.86 5.39 -0.50
CA LEU A 113 -7.83 5.40 0.58
C LEU A 113 -9.15 4.75 0.14
N HIS A 114 -9.64 5.02 -1.07
CA HIS A 114 -10.85 4.42 -1.61
C HIS A 114 -10.78 2.87 -1.60
N HIS A 115 -9.65 2.30 -2.05
CA HIS A 115 -9.44 0.85 -2.01
C HIS A 115 -9.34 0.29 -0.58
N ARG A 116 -8.66 1.02 0.29
CA ARG A 116 -8.49 0.62 1.70
C ARG A 116 -9.81 0.63 2.46
N GLU A 117 -10.63 1.65 2.26
CA GLU A 117 -11.99 1.76 2.80
C GLU A 117 -12.90 0.64 2.29
N ALA A 118 -12.78 0.25 1.02
CA ALA A 118 -13.55 -0.88 0.49
C ALA A 118 -13.24 -2.19 1.24
N GLY A 119 -11.97 -2.46 1.55
CA GLY A 119 -11.59 -3.63 2.34
C GLY A 119 -12.10 -3.59 3.78
N VAL A 120 -12.07 -2.42 4.44
CA VAL A 120 -12.63 -2.24 5.78
C VAL A 120 -14.15 -2.45 5.76
N ARG A 121 -14.86 -1.88 4.78
CA ARG A 121 -16.29 -2.05 4.58
C ARG A 121 -16.65 -3.53 4.38
N ASP A 122 -15.92 -4.25 3.53
CA ASP A 122 -16.12 -5.69 3.31
C ASP A 122 -16.01 -6.50 4.62
N ILE A 123 -15.02 -6.20 5.45
CA ILE A 123 -14.86 -6.85 6.76
C ILE A 123 -16.02 -6.49 7.70
N VAL A 124 -16.47 -5.25 7.73
CA VAL A 124 -17.60 -4.82 8.58
C VAL A 124 -18.93 -5.45 8.14
N GLU A 125 -19.19 -5.49 6.84
CA GLU A 125 -20.48 -5.95 6.28
C GLU A 125 -20.56 -7.48 6.16
N ARG A 126 -19.45 -8.14 5.82
CA ARG A 126 -19.42 -9.56 5.44
C ARG A 126 -18.46 -10.39 6.29
N GLY A 127 -17.52 -9.77 7.01
CA GLY A 127 -16.47 -10.47 7.75
C GLY A 127 -17.00 -11.40 8.84
N MET A 128 -18.03 -11.00 9.59
CA MET A 128 -18.61 -11.83 10.66
C MET A 128 -19.39 -13.05 10.13
N THR A 129 -19.82 -13.05 8.87
CA THR A 129 -20.63 -14.11 8.28
C THR A 129 -19.84 -15.02 7.34
N GLU A 130 -18.84 -14.48 6.65
CA GLU A 130 -18.05 -15.21 5.64
C GLU A 130 -16.72 -15.77 6.18
N LEU A 131 -16.20 -15.25 7.29
CA LEU A 131 -14.95 -15.75 7.89
C LEU A 131 -15.21 -16.85 8.92
N ASP A 132 -14.26 -17.78 9.06
CA ASP A 132 -14.28 -18.76 10.15
C ASP A 132 -13.91 -18.09 11.50
N GLU A 133 -14.22 -18.76 12.62
CA GLU A 133 -14.06 -18.18 13.98
C GLU A 133 -12.63 -17.71 14.28
N ARG A 134 -11.61 -18.44 13.82
CA ARG A 134 -10.20 -18.06 14.05
C ARG A 134 -9.83 -16.76 13.34
N TRP A 135 -10.38 -16.52 12.14
CA TRP A 135 -10.16 -15.27 11.40
C TRP A 135 -10.99 -14.12 11.98
N GLN A 136 -12.21 -14.39 12.47
CA GLN A 136 -13.01 -13.39 13.18
C GLN A 136 -12.27 -12.90 14.44
N HIS A 137 -11.74 -13.81 15.26
CA HIS A 137 -11.01 -13.46 16.48
C HIS A 137 -9.69 -12.72 16.21
N SER A 138 -9.04 -13.03 15.08
CA SER A 138 -7.77 -12.38 14.70
C SER A 138 -7.96 -11.05 13.94
N THR A 139 -9.18 -10.73 13.52
CA THR A 139 -9.50 -9.49 12.83
C THR A 139 -9.63 -8.36 13.85
N MET A 140 -8.86 -7.30 13.66
CA MET A 140 -8.85 -6.14 14.56
C MET A 140 -9.33 -4.89 13.82
N LEU A 141 -10.38 -4.26 14.35
CA LEU A 141 -10.76 -2.88 14.03
C LEU A 141 -10.61 -2.09 15.33
N HIS A 142 -9.46 -1.43 15.49
CA HIS A 142 -9.11 -0.75 16.74
C HIS A 142 -8.97 0.76 16.51
N SER A 143 -9.49 1.55 17.46
CA SER A 143 -9.27 2.98 17.54
C SER A 143 -8.95 3.39 18.97
N ALA A 144 -8.09 4.39 19.14
CA ALA A 144 -7.81 5.03 20.41
C ALA A 144 -7.68 6.53 20.20
N SER A 145 -8.16 7.31 21.16
CA SER A 145 -8.03 8.78 21.15
C SER A 145 -7.13 9.18 22.31
N VAL A 146 -6.04 9.88 22.00
CA VAL A 146 -5.01 10.31 22.96
C VAL A 146 -4.57 11.74 22.63
N HIS A 147 -4.14 12.48 23.64
CA HIS A 147 -3.39 13.73 23.44
C HIS A 147 -1.91 13.38 23.59
N VAL A 148 -1.13 13.61 22.54
CA VAL A 148 0.29 13.33 22.47
C VAL A 148 0.98 14.45 21.72
N THR A 149 2.25 14.70 22.02
CA THR A 149 3.05 15.66 21.26
C THR A 149 3.41 15.12 19.87
N ALA A 150 3.87 15.98 18.97
CA ALA A 150 4.34 15.57 17.65
C ALA A 150 5.50 14.56 17.73
N GLU A 151 6.40 14.72 18.70
CA GLU A 151 7.52 13.81 18.96
C GLU A 151 7.03 12.44 19.41
N GLN A 152 6.07 12.40 20.35
CA GLN A 152 5.47 11.15 20.83
C GLN A 152 4.71 10.42 19.72
N LEU A 153 3.99 11.16 18.87
CA LEU A 153 3.31 10.59 17.70
C LEU A 153 4.33 10.05 16.68
N SER A 154 5.43 10.77 16.43
CA SER A 154 6.52 10.31 15.56
C SER A 154 7.17 9.03 16.08
N GLU A 155 7.50 8.98 17.37
CA GLU A 155 8.07 7.81 18.03
C GLU A 155 7.14 6.58 17.92
N LEU A 156 5.85 6.75 18.21
CA LEU A 156 4.85 5.68 18.06
C LEU A 156 4.77 5.18 16.60
N ASN A 157 4.80 6.10 15.64
CA ASN A 157 4.74 5.77 14.23
C ASN A 157 5.97 4.96 13.79
N GLU A 158 7.17 5.35 14.22
CA GLU A 158 8.41 4.62 13.94
C GLU A 158 8.36 3.20 14.50
N GLN A 159 7.96 3.03 15.77
CA GLN A 159 7.85 1.72 16.41
C GLN A 159 6.86 0.79 15.69
N ILE A 160 5.70 1.31 15.30
CA ILE A 160 4.67 0.52 14.60
C ILE A 160 5.12 0.18 13.17
N LEU A 161 5.72 1.15 12.46
CA LEU A 161 6.27 0.92 11.12
C LEU A 161 7.33 -0.17 11.14
N ASP A 162 8.24 -0.14 12.11
CA ASP A 162 9.27 -1.17 12.28
C ASP A 162 8.65 -2.54 12.58
N LEU A 163 7.71 -2.61 13.52
CA LEU A 163 7.02 -3.86 13.87
C LEU A 163 6.30 -4.48 12.66
N VAL A 164 5.50 -3.69 11.94
CA VAL A 164 4.74 -4.16 10.76
C VAL A 164 5.69 -4.53 9.63
N SER A 165 6.74 -3.73 9.39
CA SER A 165 7.72 -4.00 8.33
C SER A 165 8.49 -5.29 8.56
N GLN A 166 8.91 -5.55 9.81
CA GLN A 166 9.57 -6.81 10.18
C GLN A 166 8.61 -8.00 10.00
N PHE A 167 7.38 -7.91 10.53
CA PHE A 167 6.38 -8.97 10.36
C PHE A 167 6.10 -9.27 8.87
N ALA A 168 5.91 -8.23 8.06
CA ALA A 168 5.66 -8.37 6.63
C ALA A 168 6.87 -8.93 5.88
N ALA A 169 8.10 -8.56 6.26
CA ALA A 169 9.31 -9.09 5.66
C ALA A 169 9.48 -10.59 5.96
N THR A 170 9.23 -11.02 7.20
CA THR A 170 9.31 -12.43 7.61
C THR A 170 8.34 -13.34 6.85
N HIS A 171 7.13 -12.87 6.55
CA HIS A 171 6.06 -13.68 5.96
C HIS A 171 5.80 -13.39 4.47
N ARG A 172 6.66 -12.57 3.83
CA ARG A 172 6.47 -12.13 2.44
C ARG A 172 6.41 -13.33 1.49
N GLY A 173 5.33 -13.41 0.70
CA GLY A 173 5.17 -14.44 -0.32
C GLY A 173 4.85 -15.85 0.22
N GLN A 174 4.62 -15.99 1.53
CA GLN A 174 4.28 -17.28 2.15
C GLN A 174 2.96 -17.84 1.60
N ARG A 175 2.97 -19.13 1.24
CA ARG A 175 1.78 -19.88 0.76
C ARG A 175 1.73 -21.25 1.41
N VAL A 176 1.35 -21.28 2.68
CA VAL A 176 1.22 -22.52 3.47
C VAL A 176 -0.23 -22.79 3.82
N VAL A 177 -0.54 -24.02 4.22
CA VAL A 177 -1.90 -24.41 4.64
C VAL A 177 -2.39 -23.46 5.73
N GLY A 178 -3.58 -22.90 5.55
CA GLY A 178 -4.21 -21.98 6.49
C GLY A 178 -3.82 -20.50 6.35
N SER A 179 -2.85 -20.15 5.49
CA SER A 179 -2.50 -18.74 5.19
C SER A 179 -3.55 -18.07 4.31
N ARG A 180 -3.75 -16.76 4.51
CA ARG A 180 -4.64 -15.89 3.72
C ARG A 180 -3.94 -14.56 3.46
N PRO A 181 -4.18 -13.89 2.31
CA PRO A 181 -3.81 -12.49 2.14
C PRO A 181 -4.41 -11.63 3.26
N VAL A 182 -3.56 -10.86 3.96
CA VAL A 182 -3.97 -9.91 5.00
C VAL A 182 -3.43 -8.54 4.62
N GLN A 183 -4.31 -7.55 4.60
CA GLN A 183 -3.91 -6.15 4.45
C GLN A 183 -3.80 -5.55 5.86
N ILE A 184 -2.63 -5.01 6.19
CA ILE A 184 -2.39 -4.30 7.45
C ILE A 184 -2.38 -2.81 7.13
N GLN A 185 -3.24 -2.06 7.81
CA GLN A 185 -3.33 -0.61 7.66
C GLN A 185 -3.20 0.01 9.05
N TYR A 186 -2.38 1.03 9.16
CA TYR A 186 -2.24 1.83 10.37
C TYR A 186 -2.31 3.30 9.99
N PHE A 187 -3.17 4.03 10.67
CA PHE A 187 -3.31 5.46 10.52
C PHE A 187 -3.25 6.08 11.91
N ALA A 188 -2.30 6.98 12.11
CA ALA A 188 -2.28 7.88 13.26
C ALA A 188 -2.04 9.29 12.73
N PHE A 189 -3.00 10.16 13.01
CA PHE A 189 -3.05 11.51 12.49
C PHE A 189 -3.70 12.41 13.54
N PRO A 190 -3.31 13.69 13.61
CA PRO A 190 -4.04 14.65 14.42
C PRO A 190 -5.45 14.83 13.84
N VAL A 191 -6.45 14.93 14.71
CA VAL A 191 -7.82 15.24 14.28
C VAL A 191 -7.87 16.73 13.93
N LEU A 192 -8.32 17.07 12.71
CA LEU A 192 -8.20 18.43 12.16
C LEU A 192 -9.12 19.47 12.82
N ASP A 193 -10.16 19.04 13.50
CA ASP A 193 -11.04 19.88 14.32
C ASP A 193 -10.61 19.91 15.80
N GLY A 194 -9.54 19.20 16.17
CA GLY A 194 -8.85 19.36 17.44
C GLY A 194 -7.88 20.55 17.41
N HIS A 195 -7.69 21.23 18.54
CA HIS A 195 -6.69 22.27 18.68
C HIS A 195 -5.46 21.73 19.41
N GLU A 196 -4.28 22.20 19.01
CA GLU A 196 -3.04 21.98 19.74
C GLU A 196 -3.08 22.83 21.01
N ILE A 197 -2.84 22.21 22.17
CA ILE A 197 -2.74 22.90 23.45
C ILE A 197 -1.46 23.73 23.43
N THR A 198 -1.62 25.05 23.53
CA THR A 198 -0.50 25.98 23.63
C THR A 198 -0.02 26.13 25.08
N GLU A 199 1.13 26.78 25.29
CA GLU A 199 1.58 27.10 26.65
C GLU A 199 0.56 27.94 27.44
N GLU A 200 -0.26 28.75 26.75
CA GLU A 200 -1.33 29.56 27.33
C GLU A 200 -2.54 28.72 27.75
N ASP A 201 -2.81 27.60 27.05
CA ASP A 201 -3.87 26.64 27.39
C ASP A 201 -3.48 25.69 28.53
N ALA A 202 -2.17 25.49 28.74
CA ALA A 202 -1.61 24.57 29.73
C ALA A 202 -1.37 25.21 31.11
N SER A 203 -1.46 26.54 31.21
CA SER A 203 -1.32 27.34 32.44
C SER A 203 -2.62 27.52 33.20
#